data_AF-A0A955ZCS2-F1
#
_entry.id   AF-A0A955ZCS2-F1
#
_cell.length_a   1.000
_cell.length_b   1.000
_cell.length_c   1.000
_cell.angle_alpha   90.00
_cell.angle_beta   90.00
_cell.angle_gamma   90.00
#
_symmetry.space_group_name_H-M   'P 1'
#
loop_
_entity.id
_entity.type
_entity.pdbx_description
1 polymer ?
#
loop_
_entity_poly.entity_id
_entity_poly.type
_entity_poly.pdbx_seq_one_letter_code
_entity_poly.pdbx_strand_id
1 'polypeptide(L)'
;MTAGRASLAALVLAACTRGEPPTFDAGPGASPSVAPLPPPPGAAVAPASGAPAGATPAPSATVDPGTLAQTDAKPSNDDDTFKRRMETLWDAVVHDEPERALPAFFPRTAYEQVKAVGNPEADWRRRLVGAYRRDIHALHKRLGSHAADAKLLGVEVPPDRARWVEPGEEYNKLGYWRVYGTRVRYEVEGRERSFPVSSLISWRGEWYVVHLTGFK
;
A
#
# COMPACT_ATOMS: atom_id res chain seq x y z
N MET A 1 -37.79 50.30 -3.92
CA MET A 1 -36.97 50.65 -5.11
C MET A 1 -35.57 51.00 -4.63
N THR A 2 -34.63 50.08 -4.79
CA THR A 2 -33.19 50.31 -4.55
C THR A 2 -32.43 49.29 -5.38
N ALA A 3 -31.82 49.77 -6.46
CA ALA A 3 -31.08 48.97 -7.43
C ALA A 3 -29.63 48.81 -6.97
N GLY A 4 -29.17 47.56 -6.82
CA GLY A 4 -27.77 47.21 -6.54
C GLY A 4 -27.08 46.75 -7.81
N ARG A 5 -26.06 47.50 -8.23
CA ARG A 5 -25.26 47.30 -9.46
C ARG A 5 -24.42 46.02 -9.40
N ALA A 6 -24.54 45.18 -10.41
CA ALA A 6 -23.63 44.04 -10.67
C ALA A 6 -22.40 44.53 -11.46
N SER A 7 -21.20 44.24 -10.96
CA SER A 7 -19.94 44.45 -11.67
C SER A 7 -19.42 43.11 -12.19
N LEU A 8 -19.35 42.97 -13.51
CA LEU A 8 -18.68 41.86 -14.20
C LEU A 8 -17.16 42.13 -14.23
N ALA A 9 -16.37 41.23 -13.65
CA ALA A 9 -14.92 41.20 -13.82
C ALA A 9 -14.58 40.08 -14.81
N ALA A 10 -14.09 40.46 -16.00
CA ALA A 10 -13.54 39.56 -16.99
C ALA A 10 -12.09 39.20 -16.63
N LEU A 11 -11.78 37.91 -16.50
CA LEU A 11 -10.42 37.41 -16.29
C LEU A 11 -9.87 36.89 -17.62
N VAL A 12 -8.72 37.43 -18.03
CA VAL A 12 -7.99 37.11 -19.26
C VAL A 12 -7.20 35.80 -19.08
N LEU A 13 -7.37 34.86 -20.01
CA LEU A 13 -6.62 33.61 -20.08
C LEU A 13 -5.23 33.85 -20.71
N ALA A 14 -4.16 33.61 -19.94
CA ALA A 14 -2.80 33.54 -20.45
C ALA A 14 -2.47 32.10 -20.85
N ALA A 15 -2.30 31.86 -22.15
CA ALA A 15 -1.89 30.57 -22.70
C ALA A 15 -0.36 30.45 -22.70
N CYS A 16 0.19 29.47 -21.97
CA CYS A 16 1.60 29.10 -22.05
C CYS A 16 1.80 28.04 -23.13
N THR A 17 2.51 28.38 -24.20
CA THR A 17 2.96 27.46 -25.25
C THR A 17 4.04 26.53 -24.71
N ARG A 18 3.82 25.21 -24.79
CA ARG A 18 4.77 24.17 -24.37
C ARG A 18 5.73 23.88 -25.51
N GLY A 19 7.02 24.18 -25.32
CA GLY A 19 8.09 23.82 -26.25
C GLY A 19 8.39 22.32 -26.20
N GLU A 20 8.66 21.74 -27.36
CA GLU A 20 8.96 20.32 -27.57
C GLU A 20 10.43 20.01 -27.18
N PRO A 21 10.73 18.87 -26.52
CA PRO A 21 12.10 18.50 -26.18
C PRO A 21 12.86 17.91 -27.39
N PRO A 22 14.18 18.13 -27.49
CA PRO A 22 14.99 17.57 -28.58
C PRO A 22 15.17 16.05 -28.45
N THR A 23 14.99 15.35 -29.56
CA THR A 23 15.35 13.93 -29.75
C THR A 23 16.86 13.77 -29.90
N PHE A 24 17.45 12.83 -29.16
CA PHE A 24 18.83 12.39 -29.36
C PHE A 24 18.85 11.21 -30.34
N ASP A 25 19.49 11.41 -31.50
CA ASP A 25 19.80 10.34 -32.46
C ASP A 25 20.94 9.46 -31.92
N ALA A 26 20.65 8.17 -31.69
CA ALA A 26 21.66 7.14 -31.47
C ALA A 26 22.03 6.54 -32.84
N GLY A 27 23.18 6.95 -33.39
CA GLY A 27 23.74 6.37 -34.62
C GLY A 27 24.16 4.91 -34.44
N PRO A 28 24.14 4.09 -35.52
CA PRO A 28 24.54 2.69 -35.47
C PRO A 28 26.03 2.56 -35.76
N GLY A 29 26.78 1.96 -34.83
CA GLY A 29 28.21 1.70 -35.02
C GLY A 29 28.67 0.47 -34.25
N ALA A 30 28.84 -0.63 -35.00
CA ALA A 30 29.85 -1.70 -34.93
C ALA A 30 30.41 -2.14 -33.56
N SER A 31 30.74 -3.39 -33.26
CA SER A 31 30.74 -4.71 -33.92
C SER A 31 31.09 -5.72 -32.79
N PRO A 32 30.72 -7.00 -32.90
CA PRO A 32 31.03 -8.00 -31.87
C PRO A 32 32.43 -8.61 -32.09
N SER A 33 33.00 -9.18 -31.01
CA SER A 33 34.04 -10.24 -30.98
C SER A 33 35.34 -9.83 -30.28
N VAL A 34 35.52 -10.34 -29.05
CA VAL A 34 36.82 -10.87 -28.57
C VAL A 34 36.53 -12.07 -27.69
N ALA A 35 36.90 -13.27 -28.15
CA ALA A 35 36.96 -14.47 -27.32
C ALA A 35 38.32 -14.52 -26.59
N PRO A 36 38.40 -14.93 -25.31
CA PRO A 36 39.68 -15.12 -24.64
C PRO A 36 40.33 -16.49 -24.95
N LEU A 37 41.66 -16.49 -25.04
CA LEU A 37 42.57 -17.62 -25.26
C LEU A 37 42.53 -18.68 -24.13
N PRO A 38 42.90 -19.95 -24.41
CA PRO A 38 42.99 -21.00 -23.40
C PRO A 38 44.22 -20.84 -22.47
N PRO A 39 44.10 -21.17 -21.18
CA PRO A 39 45.21 -21.11 -20.23
C PRO A 39 46.18 -22.32 -20.33
N PRO A 40 47.45 -22.17 -19.92
CA PRO A 40 48.46 -23.23 -19.92
C PRO A 40 48.22 -24.28 -18.82
N PRO A 41 48.75 -25.52 -18.97
CA PRO A 41 48.53 -26.59 -17.99
C PRO A 41 49.53 -26.52 -16.84
N GLY A 42 49.03 -26.71 -15.62
CA GLY A 42 49.86 -27.15 -14.49
C GLY A 42 50.05 -26.11 -13.38
N ALA A 43 49.08 -26.04 -12.46
CA ALA A 43 49.34 -25.73 -11.06
C ALA A 43 48.35 -26.54 -10.22
N ALA A 44 48.87 -27.28 -9.25
CA ALA A 44 48.15 -28.24 -8.44
C ALA A 44 47.03 -27.57 -7.62
N VAL A 45 45.82 -28.17 -7.67
CA VAL A 45 44.68 -27.75 -6.88
C VAL A 45 44.75 -28.47 -5.53
N ALA A 46 45.01 -27.74 -4.46
CA ALA A 46 44.73 -28.19 -3.10
C ALA A 46 43.20 -28.17 -2.87
N PRO A 47 42.60 -29.16 -2.18
CA PRO A 47 41.18 -29.10 -1.88
C PRO A 47 40.93 -28.12 -0.74
N ALA A 48 40.51 -26.90 -1.06
CA ALA A 48 39.86 -26.02 -0.11
C ALA A 48 38.36 -26.39 -0.07
N SER A 49 37.98 -27.22 0.90
CA SER A 49 36.57 -27.40 1.29
C SER A 49 36.06 -26.11 1.92
N GLY A 50 35.64 -25.15 1.09
CA GLY A 50 34.85 -24.00 1.49
C GLY A 50 33.37 -24.32 1.30
N ALA A 51 32.64 -24.50 2.40
CA ALA A 51 31.19 -24.55 2.37
C ALA A 51 30.64 -23.25 1.75
N PRO A 52 29.66 -23.29 0.83
CA PRO A 52 29.04 -22.06 0.35
C PRO A 52 28.31 -21.41 1.52
N ALA A 53 28.76 -20.21 1.89
CA ALA A 53 28.02 -19.33 2.78
C ALA A 53 26.60 -19.14 2.21
N GLY A 54 25.59 -19.37 3.05
CA GLY A 54 24.19 -19.31 2.68
C GLY A 54 23.86 -17.97 2.04
N ALA A 55 23.59 -17.99 0.73
CA ALA A 55 23.00 -16.86 0.04
C ALA A 55 21.61 -16.63 0.65
N THR A 56 21.41 -15.46 1.27
CA THR A 56 20.07 -15.01 1.64
C THR A 56 19.20 -15.03 0.39
N PRO A 57 18.06 -15.73 0.36
CA PRO A 57 17.20 -15.74 -0.82
C PRO A 57 16.77 -14.31 -1.12
N ALA A 58 16.95 -13.89 -2.37
CA ALA A 58 16.44 -12.61 -2.84
C ALA A 58 14.92 -12.58 -2.60
N PRO A 59 14.35 -11.44 -2.16
CA PRO A 59 12.92 -11.35 -1.95
C PRO A 59 12.21 -11.61 -3.28
N SER A 60 11.34 -12.61 -3.31
CA SER A 60 10.43 -12.85 -4.43
C SER A 60 9.59 -11.59 -4.63
N ALA A 61 9.63 -11.02 -5.84
CA ALA A 61 8.79 -9.90 -6.20
C ALA A 61 7.32 -10.34 -6.10
N THR A 62 6.60 -9.83 -5.11
CA THR A 62 5.15 -9.99 -5.02
C THR A 62 4.54 -9.19 -6.15
N VAL A 63 3.75 -9.86 -7.00
CA VAL A 63 2.95 -9.20 -8.04
C VAL A 63 2.03 -8.19 -7.35
N ASP A 64 1.98 -6.97 -7.86
CA ASP A 64 1.04 -5.96 -7.36
C ASP A 64 -0.40 -6.48 -7.57
N PRO A 65 -1.17 -6.75 -6.49
CA PRO A 65 -2.49 -7.34 -6.61
C PRO A 65 -3.45 -6.48 -7.44
N GLY A 66 -3.23 -5.17 -7.50
CA GLY A 66 -4.05 -4.25 -8.28
C GLY A 66 -3.75 -4.24 -9.79
N THR A 67 -2.90 -5.12 -10.32
CA THR A 67 -2.77 -5.33 -11.78
C THR A 67 -3.78 -6.34 -12.32
N LEU A 68 -4.45 -7.10 -11.45
CA LEU A 68 -5.50 -8.04 -11.82
C LEU A 68 -6.88 -7.37 -11.70
N ALA A 69 -7.88 -7.88 -12.42
CA ALA A 69 -9.26 -7.41 -12.29
C ALA A 69 -9.87 -7.80 -10.93
N GLN A 70 -10.82 -7.02 -10.44
CA GLN A 70 -11.57 -7.34 -9.21
C GLN A 70 -12.38 -8.65 -9.35
N THR A 71 -12.61 -9.33 -8.22
CA THR A 71 -13.62 -10.41 -8.10
C THR A 71 -14.60 -10.13 -6.97
N ASP A 72 -15.69 -10.90 -6.93
CA ASP A 72 -16.74 -10.85 -5.91
C ASP A 72 -16.53 -11.81 -4.73
N ALA A 73 -15.37 -12.49 -4.69
CA ALA A 73 -15.03 -13.42 -3.61
C ALA A 73 -15.05 -12.69 -2.25
N LYS A 74 -15.85 -13.20 -1.31
CA LYS A 74 -15.89 -12.70 0.07
C LYS A 74 -14.60 -13.07 0.78
N PRO A 75 -13.85 -12.11 1.36
CA PRO A 75 -12.63 -12.44 2.05
C PRO A 75 -12.86 -13.25 3.33
N SER A 76 -11.87 -14.06 3.69
CA SER A 76 -11.78 -14.70 5.00
C SER A 76 -11.14 -13.76 6.02
N ASN A 77 -11.47 -13.97 7.29
CA ASN A 77 -10.90 -13.22 8.42
C ASN A 77 -9.88 -14.07 9.21
N ASP A 78 -9.65 -15.31 8.79
CA ASP A 78 -8.89 -16.31 9.56
C ASP A 78 -7.79 -16.98 8.72
N ASP A 79 -7.60 -16.57 7.47
CA ASP A 79 -6.48 -17.04 6.67
C ASP A 79 -5.15 -16.36 7.07
N ASP A 80 -4.05 -17.01 6.72
CA ASP A 80 -2.71 -16.52 7.08
C ASP A 80 -2.34 -15.21 6.36
N THR A 81 -2.93 -14.91 5.21
CA THR A 81 -2.65 -13.67 4.48
C THR A 81 -3.22 -12.48 5.24
N PHE A 82 -4.46 -12.59 5.72
CA PHE A 82 -5.07 -11.58 6.58
C PHE A 82 -4.28 -11.41 7.89
N LYS A 83 -3.91 -12.52 8.56
CA LYS A 83 -3.12 -12.48 9.80
C LYS A 83 -1.79 -11.77 9.62
N ARG A 84 -0.99 -12.16 8.62
CA ARG A 84 0.28 -11.49 8.28
C ARG A 84 0.12 -10.00 7.96
N ARG A 85 -0.99 -9.64 7.31
CA ARG A 85 -1.29 -8.24 6.98
C ARG A 85 -1.54 -7.41 8.24
N MET A 86 -2.25 -7.98 9.21
CA MET A 86 -2.52 -7.33 10.50
C MET A 86 -1.27 -7.28 11.38
N GLU A 87 -0.43 -8.31 11.35
CA GLU A 87 0.89 -8.31 11.98
C GLU A 87 1.80 -7.22 11.39
N THR A 88 1.80 -7.06 10.06
CA THR A 88 2.55 -5.99 9.38
C THR A 88 2.09 -4.59 9.79
N LEU A 89 0.77 -4.37 9.90
CA LEU A 89 0.23 -3.13 10.45
C LEU A 89 0.66 -2.93 11.91
N TRP A 90 0.59 -3.97 12.73
CA TRP A 90 0.96 -3.88 14.14
C TRP A 90 2.45 -3.56 14.32
N ASP A 91 3.33 -4.22 13.56
CA ASP A 91 4.77 -3.98 13.56
C ASP A 91 5.09 -2.51 13.26
N ALA A 92 4.43 -1.94 12.26
CA ALA A 92 4.57 -0.52 11.92
C ALA A 92 4.12 0.42 13.05
N VAL A 93 3.06 0.06 13.78
CA VAL A 93 2.59 0.84 14.94
C VAL A 93 3.58 0.73 16.10
N VAL A 94 4.14 -0.45 16.37
CA VAL A 94 5.13 -0.64 17.43
C VAL A 94 6.41 0.15 17.14
N HIS A 95 6.86 0.19 15.88
CA HIS A 95 8.12 0.84 15.49
C HIS A 95 7.98 2.30 15.04
N ASP A 96 6.76 2.84 14.97
CA ASP A 96 6.47 4.17 14.41
C ASP A 96 6.92 4.33 12.93
N GLU A 97 6.80 3.27 12.14
CA GLU A 97 7.26 3.20 10.74
C GLU A 97 6.09 2.93 9.78
N PRO A 98 5.29 3.95 9.41
CA PRO A 98 4.09 3.76 8.59
C PRO A 98 4.30 3.06 7.24
N GLU A 99 5.47 3.26 6.64
CA GLU A 99 5.86 2.69 5.35
C GLU A 99 5.85 1.16 5.39
N ARG A 100 6.17 0.55 6.54
CA ARG A 100 6.08 -0.90 6.75
C ARG A 100 4.67 -1.43 6.60
N ALA A 101 3.66 -0.61 6.93
CA ALA A 101 2.26 -0.99 6.87
C ALA A 101 1.63 -0.79 5.48
N LEU A 102 2.34 -0.24 4.50
CA LEU A 102 1.77 -0.04 3.15
C LEU A 102 1.29 -1.33 2.47
N PRO A 103 1.94 -2.50 2.63
CA PRO A 103 1.38 -3.75 2.16
C PRO A 103 0.02 -4.06 2.80
N ALA A 104 -0.26 -3.59 4.03
CA ALA A 104 -1.57 -3.76 4.67
C ALA A 104 -2.66 -2.80 4.18
N PHE A 105 -2.25 -1.74 3.51
CA PHE A 105 -3.12 -0.72 2.97
C PHE A 105 -3.68 -1.13 1.60
N PHE A 106 -4.88 -0.63 1.26
CA PHE A 106 -5.50 -0.92 -0.03
C PHE A 106 -4.60 -0.47 -1.19
N PRO A 107 -4.27 -1.36 -2.15
CA PRO A 107 -3.27 -1.07 -3.19
C PRO A 107 -3.69 0.11 -4.09
N ARG A 108 -2.72 0.94 -4.47
CA ARG A 108 -2.95 2.10 -5.34
C ARG A 108 -3.57 1.71 -6.68
N THR A 109 -3.00 0.72 -7.34
CA THR A 109 -3.47 0.26 -8.66
C THR A 109 -4.87 -0.34 -8.60
N ALA A 110 -5.22 -1.03 -7.50
CA ALA A 110 -6.60 -1.46 -7.24
C ALA A 110 -7.54 -0.26 -7.03
N TYR A 111 -7.10 0.77 -6.30
CA TYR A 111 -7.86 1.99 -6.09
C TYR A 111 -8.18 2.74 -7.38
N GLU A 112 -7.21 2.84 -8.28
CA GLU A 112 -7.38 3.47 -9.59
C GLU A 112 -8.43 2.74 -10.46
N GLN A 113 -8.52 1.41 -10.34
CA GLN A 113 -9.56 0.61 -10.98
C GLN A 113 -10.94 0.82 -10.34
N VAL A 114 -11.01 0.80 -9.01
CA VAL A 114 -12.29 0.83 -8.27
C VAL A 114 -12.95 2.20 -8.32
N LYS A 115 -12.21 3.30 -8.17
CA LYS A 115 -12.83 4.60 -7.89
C LYS A 115 -13.17 5.39 -9.14
N ALA A 116 -14.31 6.05 -9.10
CA ALA A 116 -14.77 7.04 -10.08
C ALA A 116 -14.46 8.47 -9.61
N VAL A 117 -13.20 8.73 -9.26
CA VAL A 117 -12.72 10.07 -8.84
C VAL A 117 -11.81 10.68 -9.91
N GLY A 118 -11.73 12.01 -9.97
CA GLY A 118 -11.01 12.72 -11.04
C GLY A 118 -9.50 12.50 -11.06
N ASN A 119 -8.86 12.35 -9.88
CA ASN A 119 -7.43 12.02 -9.77
C ASN A 119 -7.21 10.95 -8.68
N PRO A 120 -7.40 9.66 -9.01
CA PRO A 120 -7.35 8.58 -8.03
C PRO A 120 -5.96 8.41 -7.41
N GLU A 121 -4.88 8.61 -8.16
CA GLU A 121 -3.50 8.51 -7.65
C GLU A 121 -3.25 9.57 -6.56
N ALA A 122 -3.59 10.83 -6.84
CA ALA A 122 -3.38 11.92 -5.89
C ALA A 122 -4.28 11.77 -4.66
N ASP A 123 -5.53 11.34 -4.84
CA ASP A 123 -6.46 11.08 -3.74
C ASP A 123 -5.96 9.95 -2.83
N TRP A 124 -5.54 8.83 -3.42
CA TRP A 124 -4.93 7.72 -2.69
C TRP A 124 -3.71 8.16 -1.89
N ARG A 125 -2.75 8.84 -2.56
CA ARG A 125 -1.48 9.21 -1.92
C ARG A 125 -1.66 10.27 -0.83
N ARG A 126 -2.44 11.32 -1.11
CA ARG A 126 -2.50 12.51 -0.24
C ARG A 126 -3.53 12.36 0.86
N ARG A 127 -4.73 11.87 0.53
CA ARG A 127 -5.84 11.75 1.49
C ARG A 127 -5.75 10.44 2.25
N LEU A 128 -5.78 9.32 1.53
CA LEU A 128 -5.92 8.00 2.13
C LEU A 128 -4.64 7.56 2.86
N VAL A 129 -3.51 7.45 2.14
CA VAL A 129 -2.22 7.11 2.76
C VAL A 129 -1.75 8.19 3.73
N GLY A 130 -2.00 9.47 3.41
CA GLY A 130 -1.70 10.56 4.34
C GLY A 130 -2.42 10.42 5.68
N ALA A 131 -3.70 10.05 5.69
CA ALA A 131 -4.45 9.78 6.91
C ALA A 131 -3.95 8.52 7.62
N TYR A 132 -3.68 7.45 6.86
CA TYR A 132 -3.16 6.19 7.39
C TYR A 132 -1.85 6.38 8.16
N ARG A 133 -0.89 7.12 7.58
CA ARG A 133 0.38 7.45 8.24
C ARG A 133 0.20 8.22 9.54
N ARG A 134 -0.63 9.27 9.51
CA ARG A 134 -0.94 10.06 10.72
C ARG A 134 -1.55 9.20 11.81
N ASP A 135 -2.42 8.28 11.44
CA ASP A 135 -3.09 7.40 12.38
C ASP A 135 -2.11 6.37 12.99
N ILE A 136 -1.16 5.82 12.22
CA ILE A 136 -0.09 4.95 12.74
C ILE A 136 0.75 5.71 13.78
N HIS A 137 1.20 6.93 13.47
CA HIS A 137 1.93 7.74 14.45
C HIS A 137 1.10 8.04 15.71
N ALA A 138 -0.20 8.30 15.55
CA ALA A 138 -1.08 8.54 16.67
C ALA A 138 -1.28 7.28 17.54
N LEU A 139 -1.30 6.09 16.92
CA LEU A 139 -1.37 4.81 17.64
C LEU A 139 -0.06 4.51 18.37
N HIS A 140 1.10 4.70 17.74
CA HIS A 140 2.40 4.54 18.38
C HIS A 140 2.52 5.41 19.63
N LYS A 141 2.16 6.70 19.53
CA LYS A 141 2.13 7.62 20.67
C LYS A 141 1.27 7.14 21.84
N ARG A 142 0.22 6.35 21.59
CA ARG A 142 -0.62 5.76 22.66
C ARG A 142 0.03 4.58 23.37
N LEU A 143 0.99 3.90 22.73
CA LEU A 143 1.80 2.85 23.35
C LEU A 143 2.84 3.45 24.30
N GLY A 144 3.31 4.66 24.02
CA GLY A 144 4.27 5.37 24.87
C GLY A 144 5.62 4.66 24.96
N SER A 145 6.28 4.76 26.12
CA SER A 145 7.59 4.13 26.36
C SER A 145 7.57 2.60 26.34
N HIS A 146 6.38 1.99 26.35
CA HIS A 146 6.18 0.53 26.38
C HIS A 146 5.86 -0.06 25.00
N ALA A 147 6.07 0.71 23.91
CA ALA A 147 5.77 0.24 22.56
C ALA A 147 6.49 -1.08 22.23
N ALA A 148 7.76 -1.22 22.58
CA ALA A 148 8.55 -2.43 22.32
C ALA A 148 8.04 -3.68 23.05
N ASP A 149 7.34 -3.52 24.17
CA ASP A 149 6.77 -4.62 24.94
C ASP A 149 5.34 -4.97 24.53
N ALA A 150 4.73 -4.15 23.65
CA ALA A 150 3.34 -4.30 23.26
C ALA A 150 3.15 -5.49 22.30
N LYS A 151 2.10 -6.29 22.53
CA LYS A 151 1.85 -7.54 21.78
C LYS A 151 0.50 -7.52 21.10
N LEU A 152 0.47 -7.92 19.83
CA LEU A 152 -0.78 -8.17 19.12
C LEU A 152 -1.46 -9.40 19.72
N LEU A 153 -2.73 -9.27 20.12
CA LEU A 153 -3.54 -10.39 20.62
C LEU A 153 -4.47 -10.96 19.55
N GLY A 154 -4.89 -10.13 18.59
CA GLY A 154 -5.71 -10.56 17.47
C GLY A 154 -6.57 -9.45 16.88
N VAL A 155 -7.34 -9.79 15.86
CA VAL A 155 -8.23 -8.86 15.14
C VAL A 155 -9.63 -9.42 15.09
N GLU A 156 -10.60 -8.61 15.50
CA GLU A 156 -12.02 -8.92 15.48
C GLU A 156 -12.66 -8.22 14.29
N VAL A 157 -13.12 -9.00 13.31
CA VAL A 157 -13.86 -8.51 12.14
C VAL A 157 -15.32 -8.94 12.28
N PRO A 158 -16.29 -8.01 12.42
CA PRO A 158 -17.70 -8.37 12.59
C PRO A 158 -18.30 -8.89 11.27
N PRO A 159 -18.56 -10.21 11.14
CA PRO A 159 -18.91 -10.82 9.85
C PRO A 159 -20.31 -10.43 9.36
N ASP A 160 -21.21 -10.08 10.28
CA ASP A 160 -22.56 -9.58 10.06
C ASP A 160 -22.59 -8.18 9.45
N ARG A 161 -21.50 -7.41 9.60
CA ARG A 161 -21.34 -6.07 9.03
C ARG A 161 -20.62 -6.05 7.69
N ALA A 162 -20.12 -7.19 7.23
CA ALA A 162 -19.50 -7.32 5.93
C ALA A 162 -20.59 -7.33 4.85
N ARG A 163 -20.55 -6.33 3.96
CA ARG A 163 -21.49 -6.20 2.85
C ARG A 163 -20.77 -6.07 1.52
N TRP A 164 -21.37 -6.58 0.46
CA TRP A 164 -21.00 -6.20 -0.90
C TRP A 164 -21.48 -4.77 -1.15
N VAL A 165 -20.61 -3.94 -1.74
CA VAL A 165 -20.90 -2.59 -2.22
C VAL A 165 -21.03 -2.68 -3.72
N GLU A 166 -22.18 -2.25 -4.26
CA GLU A 166 -22.44 -2.34 -5.69
C GLU A 166 -21.66 -1.29 -6.50
N PRO A 167 -21.34 -1.56 -7.78
CA PRO A 167 -20.91 -0.51 -8.70
C PRO A 167 -21.86 0.70 -8.69
N GLY A 168 -21.30 1.91 -8.68
CA GLY A 168 -22.04 3.16 -8.59
C GLY A 168 -22.28 3.65 -7.16
N GLU A 169 -22.22 2.78 -6.15
CA GLU A 169 -22.18 3.22 -4.75
C GLU A 169 -20.83 3.82 -4.38
N GLU A 170 -20.82 4.70 -3.37
CA GLU A 170 -19.59 5.29 -2.79
C GLU A 170 -18.62 5.91 -3.82
N TYR A 171 -19.10 6.35 -4.99
CA TYR A 171 -18.29 6.82 -6.12
C TYR A 171 -17.34 5.74 -6.68
N ASN A 172 -17.86 4.51 -6.86
CA ASN A 172 -17.11 3.38 -7.39
C ASN A 172 -17.56 2.98 -8.81
N LYS A 173 -16.61 2.54 -9.62
CA LYS A 173 -16.80 1.87 -10.92
C LYS A 173 -17.04 0.37 -10.74
N LEU A 174 -16.44 -0.23 -9.71
CA LEU A 174 -16.43 -1.68 -9.43
C LEU A 174 -16.94 -1.95 -8.01
N GLY A 175 -17.52 -3.12 -7.80
CA GLY A 175 -17.94 -3.56 -6.47
C GLY A 175 -16.80 -4.11 -5.62
N TYR A 176 -17.02 -4.16 -4.31
CA TYR A 176 -16.13 -4.80 -3.34
C TYR A 176 -16.89 -5.17 -2.06
N TRP A 177 -16.36 -6.11 -1.28
CA TRP A 177 -16.79 -6.31 0.10
C TRP A 177 -16.22 -5.20 0.97
N ARG A 178 -17.02 -4.73 1.92
CA ARG A 178 -16.66 -3.72 2.92
C ARG A 178 -17.13 -4.18 4.29
N VAL A 179 -16.31 -3.98 5.32
CA VAL A 179 -16.72 -4.17 6.71
C VAL A 179 -16.27 -2.99 7.57
N TYR A 180 -17.13 -2.61 8.51
CA TYR A 180 -16.89 -1.56 9.49
C TYR A 180 -16.86 -2.12 10.90
N GLY A 181 -16.18 -1.41 11.81
CA GLY A 181 -16.15 -1.76 13.24
C GLY A 181 -15.18 -2.88 13.59
N THR A 182 -14.21 -3.15 12.72
CA THR A 182 -13.09 -4.05 13.03
C THR A 182 -12.29 -3.50 14.21
N ARG A 183 -11.82 -4.37 15.11
CA ARG A 183 -10.99 -4.00 16.26
C ARG A 183 -9.69 -4.78 16.25
N VAL A 184 -8.57 -4.09 16.45
CA VAL A 184 -7.28 -4.72 16.74
C VAL A 184 -7.09 -4.72 18.24
N ARG A 185 -6.86 -5.89 18.83
CA ARG A 185 -6.62 -6.08 20.26
C ARG A 185 -5.13 -6.29 20.50
N TYR A 186 -4.63 -5.66 21.55
CA TYR A 186 -3.23 -5.74 21.92
C TYR A 186 -3.07 -5.67 23.43
N GLU A 187 -1.97 -6.20 23.93
CA GLU A 187 -1.55 -6.05 25.32
C GLU A 187 -0.42 -5.04 25.39
N VAL A 188 -0.48 -4.15 26.39
CA VAL A 188 0.64 -3.29 26.77
C VAL A 188 0.60 -3.10 28.28
N GLU A 189 1.74 -3.21 28.96
CA GLU A 189 1.84 -3.17 30.43
C GLU A 189 0.92 -4.20 31.13
N GLY A 190 0.75 -5.38 30.54
CA GLY A 190 -0.14 -6.43 31.07
C GLY A 190 -1.63 -6.08 31.04
N ARG A 191 -2.03 -5.03 30.30
CA ARG A 191 -3.43 -4.65 30.10
C ARG A 191 -3.82 -4.83 28.65
N GLU A 192 -4.93 -5.54 28.44
CA GLU A 192 -5.58 -5.59 27.13
C GLU A 192 -6.15 -4.21 26.78
N ARG A 193 -5.86 -3.77 25.56
CA ARG A 193 -6.35 -2.55 24.94
C ARG A 193 -6.76 -2.87 23.51
N SER A 194 -7.44 -1.92 22.86
CA SER A 194 -7.78 -2.06 21.45
C SER A 194 -7.91 -0.72 20.75
N PHE A 195 -7.78 -0.74 19.43
CA PHE A 195 -8.07 0.40 18.57
C PHE A 195 -8.92 -0.04 17.37
N PRO A 196 -9.75 0.86 16.81
CA PRO A 196 -10.59 0.53 15.67
C PRO A 196 -9.77 0.50 14.38
N VAL A 197 -10.15 -0.40 13.47
CA VAL A 197 -9.97 -0.23 12.03
C VAL A 197 -11.33 0.13 11.47
N SER A 198 -11.47 1.41 11.11
CA SER A 198 -12.78 1.98 10.75
C SER A 198 -13.36 1.33 9.51
N SER A 199 -12.53 0.99 8.52
CA SER A 199 -12.98 0.26 7.34
C SER A 199 -11.92 -0.67 6.76
N LEU A 200 -12.35 -1.91 6.49
CA LEU A 200 -11.67 -2.81 5.56
C LEU A 200 -12.48 -2.88 4.26
N ILE A 201 -11.79 -2.95 3.12
CA ILE A 201 -12.40 -3.26 1.82
C ILE A 201 -11.66 -4.41 1.14
N SER A 202 -12.34 -5.12 0.26
CA SER A 202 -11.77 -6.29 -0.42
C SER A 202 -11.15 -5.97 -1.76
N TRP A 203 -10.07 -6.67 -2.05
CA TRP A 203 -9.61 -6.90 -3.42
C TRP A 203 -9.38 -8.38 -3.63
N ARG A 204 -10.12 -8.98 -4.56
CA ARG A 204 -9.96 -10.38 -4.97
C ARG A 204 -9.97 -11.39 -3.81
N GLY A 205 -10.89 -11.27 -2.87
CA GLY A 205 -10.99 -12.18 -1.72
C GLY A 205 -10.03 -11.87 -0.57
N GLU A 206 -9.34 -10.73 -0.60
CA GLU A 206 -8.42 -10.31 0.47
C GLU A 206 -8.87 -9.00 1.11
N TRP A 207 -8.79 -8.90 2.44
CA TRP A 207 -9.07 -7.65 3.15
C TRP A 207 -7.86 -6.72 3.16
N TYR A 208 -8.14 -5.43 2.99
CA TYR A 208 -7.16 -4.35 3.13
C TYR A 208 -7.70 -3.21 3.98
N VAL A 209 -6.81 -2.52 4.68
CA VAL A 209 -7.14 -1.33 5.46
C VAL A 209 -7.27 -0.12 4.54
N VAL A 210 -8.27 0.72 4.78
CA VAL A 210 -8.41 2.04 4.13
C VAL A 210 -8.44 3.17 5.16
N HIS A 211 -9.10 2.93 6.30
CA HIS A 211 -9.20 3.90 7.38
C HIS A 211 -8.95 3.21 8.71
N LEU A 212 -7.95 3.69 9.47
CA LEU A 212 -7.74 3.29 10.86
C LEU A 212 -8.72 4.07 11.75
N THR A 213 -8.61 5.40 11.77
CA THR A 213 -9.43 6.25 12.63
C THR A 213 -10.33 7.21 11.83
N GLY A 214 -11.60 6.81 11.69
CA GLY A 214 -12.67 7.57 11.05
C GLY A 214 -12.39 7.97 9.59
N PHE A 215 -13.37 8.65 9.00
CA PHE A 215 -13.22 9.31 7.71
C PHE A 215 -12.69 10.72 7.97
N LYS A 216 -11.49 11.03 7.50
CA LYS A 216 -10.88 12.37 7.56
C LYS A 216 -10.53 12.84 6.15
#